data_AF-A0A0S8CKD6-F1
#
_entry.id   AF-A0A0S8CKD6-F1
#
_cell.length_a   1.000
_cell.length_b   1.000
_cell.length_c   1.000
_cell.angle_alpha   90.00
_cell.angle_beta   90.00
_cell.angle_gamma   90.00
#
_symmetry.space_group_name_H-M   'P 1'
#
loop_
_entity.id
_entity.type
_entity.pdbx_description
1 polymer ?
#
loop_
_entity_poly.entity_id
_entity_poly.type
_entity_poly.pdbx_seq_one_letter_code
_entity_poly.pdbx_strand_id
1 'polypeptide(L)'
;MILLDRYLFRQFAIYMLLVMASLVTVYLLIDFFERIDDFVENQKSLALAAKYFVFKIPLIIEQLTPIIILLGGIIVLGLLNHRGEILALKAAGIHTFRITFPITGTAVVFTLLTLGFAEWIVPPTTANTNVIFYEQVRKEKPRGTLRNNRFYYKDEQGFYSFEKHELSNNRFDFFVFTRWDENYGLDTFLTADYAFWDNGTWTLKNSRIKQKTKDGNYQVTSYAETGFPLIAQPSDFFIPEYKIDEMSLSELFSLSKTHKGLRGTEAGLKLLERVSFIFLGIPLLMLGLPLLLIAHQRWGRDLSLAIPLSCGLAFSAWGGWSVLQSLAKAEVVNPHLAAWSVHLVIVLTGTFLILHEDR
;
A
#
# COMPACT_ATOMS: atom_id res chain seq x y z
N MET A 1 20.80 18.71 -30.32
CA MET A 1 20.69 17.67 -29.26
C MET A 1 19.66 18.02 -28.20
N ILE A 2 19.70 19.20 -27.58
CA ILE A 2 18.65 19.68 -26.64
C ILE A 2 17.23 19.65 -27.25
N LEU A 3 17.11 19.87 -28.57
CA LEU A 3 15.84 19.84 -29.26
C LEU A 3 15.17 18.45 -29.28
N LEU A 4 15.95 17.39 -29.50
CA LEU A 4 15.45 16.00 -29.52
C LEU A 4 14.99 15.58 -28.13
N ASP A 5 15.79 15.89 -27.10
CA ASP A 5 15.46 15.58 -25.71
C ASP A 5 14.16 16.27 -25.29
N ARG A 6 14.01 17.57 -25.62
CA ARG A 6 12.80 18.34 -25.33
C ARG A 6 11.58 17.81 -26.08
N TYR A 7 11.77 17.37 -27.32
CA TYR A 7 10.69 16.77 -28.13
C TYR A 7 10.20 15.45 -27.50
N LEU A 8 11.11 14.53 -27.22
CA LEU A 8 10.80 13.22 -26.63
C LEU A 8 10.20 13.36 -25.23
N PHE A 9 10.75 14.24 -24.39
CA PHE A 9 10.19 14.56 -23.07
C PHE A 9 8.75 15.07 -23.17
N ARG A 10 8.51 16.07 -24.03
CA ARG A 10 7.18 16.67 -24.19
C ARG A 10 6.17 15.64 -24.70
N GLN A 11 6.57 14.83 -25.68
CA GLN A 11 5.69 13.84 -26.26
C GLN A 11 5.33 12.76 -25.25
N PHE A 12 6.33 12.21 -24.56
CA PHE A 12 6.09 11.21 -23.52
C PHE A 12 5.26 11.75 -22.36
N ALA A 13 5.51 12.97 -21.89
CA ALA A 13 4.68 13.61 -20.86
C ALA A 13 3.20 13.75 -21.29
N ILE A 14 2.93 14.19 -22.52
CA ILE A 14 1.55 14.33 -23.03
C ILE A 14 0.83 12.97 -23.07
N TYR A 15 1.45 11.95 -23.66
CA TYR A 15 0.81 10.63 -23.78
C TYR A 15 0.68 9.94 -22.43
N MET A 16 1.65 10.10 -21.52
CA MET A 16 1.55 9.60 -20.16
C MET A 16 0.37 10.24 -19.41
N LEU A 17 0.14 11.56 -19.55
CA LEU A 17 -1.03 12.22 -18.98
C LEU A 17 -2.34 11.72 -19.60
N LEU A 18 -2.38 11.45 -20.90
CA LEU A 18 -3.57 10.87 -21.56
C LEU A 18 -3.86 9.45 -21.05
N VAL A 19 -2.84 8.62 -20.91
CA VAL A 19 -2.94 7.27 -20.34
C VAL A 19 -3.42 7.34 -18.89
N MET A 20 -2.81 8.21 -18.08
CA MET A 20 -3.24 8.45 -16.70
C MET A 20 -4.72 8.85 -16.64
N ALA A 21 -5.15 9.85 -17.41
CA ALA A 21 -6.54 10.29 -17.43
C ALA A 21 -7.49 9.15 -17.84
N SER A 22 -7.09 8.33 -18.82
CA SER A 22 -7.88 7.21 -19.30
C SER A 22 -8.04 6.12 -18.23
N LEU A 23 -6.93 5.69 -17.62
CA LEU A 23 -6.94 4.65 -16.59
C LEU A 23 -7.66 5.10 -15.31
N VAL A 24 -7.43 6.35 -14.87
CA VAL A 24 -8.14 6.92 -13.72
C VAL A 24 -9.64 6.99 -13.97
N THR A 25 -10.06 7.37 -15.19
CA THR A 25 -11.48 7.43 -15.55
C THR A 25 -12.12 6.04 -15.51
N VAL A 26 -11.47 5.02 -16.09
CA VAL A 26 -11.97 3.64 -16.07
C VAL A 26 -12.05 3.12 -14.63
N TYR A 27 -11.02 3.36 -13.82
CA TYR A 27 -11.02 2.96 -12.41
C TYR A 27 -12.17 3.63 -11.66
N LEU A 28 -12.33 4.95 -11.79
CA LEU A 28 -13.40 5.70 -11.13
C LEU A 28 -14.78 5.22 -11.56
N LEU A 29 -14.96 4.85 -12.83
CA LEU A 29 -16.22 4.32 -13.33
C LEU A 29 -16.54 2.97 -12.66
N ILE A 30 -15.57 2.08 -12.53
CA ILE A 30 -15.74 0.80 -11.83
C ILE A 30 -16.09 1.05 -10.35
N ASP A 31 -15.28 1.85 -9.64
CA ASP A 31 -15.51 2.17 -8.21
C ASP A 31 -16.85 2.92 -7.99
N PHE A 32 -17.29 3.69 -8.99
CA PHE A 32 -18.60 4.35 -8.97
C PHE A 32 -19.72 3.32 -8.97
N PHE A 33 -19.73 2.38 -9.91
CA PHE A 33 -20.76 1.34 -9.96
C PHE A 33 -20.72 0.41 -8.75
N GLU A 34 -19.54 0.13 -8.18
CA GLU A 34 -19.43 -0.70 -6.97
C GLU A 34 -19.98 -0.02 -5.71
N ARG A 35 -19.93 1.31 -5.63
CA ARG A 35 -20.21 2.03 -4.37
C ARG A 35 -21.44 2.92 -4.41
N ILE A 36 -21.97 3.27 -5.58
CA ILE A 36 -23.10 4.21 -5.67
C ILE A 36 -24.33 3.71 -4.91
N ASP A 37 -24.55 2.39 -4.89
CA ASP A 37 -25.66 1.77 -4.16
C ASP A 37 -25.56 2.03 -2.66
N ASP A 38 -24.36 1.90 -2.06
CA ASP A 38 -24.12 2.23 -0.65
C ASP A 38 -24.52 3.69 -0.31
N PHE A 39 -24.23 4.64 -1.22
CA PHE A 39 -24.61 6.05 -1.03
C PHE A 39 -26.12 6.27 -1.16
N VAL A 40 -26.76 5.61 -2.13
CA VAL A 40 -28.20 5.75 -2.39
C VAL A 40 -29.02 5.11 -1.26
N GLU A 41 -28.67 3.89 -0.86
CA GLU A 41 -29.36 3.16 0.22
C GLU A 41 -29.27 3.91 1.57
N ASN A 42 -28.12 4.52 1.85
CA ASN A 42 -27.92 5.33 3.06
C ASN A 42 -28.39 6.79 2.93
N GLN A 43 -29.16 7.11 1.88
CA GLN A 43 -29.79 8.41 1.62
C GLN A 43 -28.80 9.58 1.65
N LYS A 44 -27.61 9.38 1.09
CA LYS A 44 -26.57 10.40 1.03
C LYS A 44 -26.72 11.30 -0.19
N SER A 45 -26.38 12.57 -0.02
CA SER A 45 -26.42 13.55 -1.10
C SER A 45 -25.43 13.20 -2.22
N LEU A 46 -25.80 13.46 -3.48
CA LEU A 46 -24.92 13.28 -4.64
C LEU A 46 -23.62 14.10 -4.52
N ALA A 47 -23.68 15.28 -3.89
CA ALA A 47 -22.50 16.11 -3.64
C ALA A 47 -21.47 15.42 -2.74
N LEU A 48 -21.92 14.63 -1.75
CA LEU A 48 -21.03 13.86 -0.87
C LEU A 48 -20.37 12.71 -1.62
N ALA A 49 -21.12 12.02 -2.49
CA ALA A 49 -20.57 10.99 -3.37
C ALA A 49 -19.53 11.58 -4.34
N ALA A 50 -19.83 12.72 -4.97
CA ALA A 50 -18.88 13.41 -5.85
C ALA A 50 -17.59 13.80 -5.10
N LYS A 51 -17.70 14.33 -3.87
CA LYS A 51 -16.56 14.65 -3.02
C LYS A 51 -15.70 13.41 -2.73
N TYR A 52 -16.33 12.28 -2.43
CA TYR A 52 -15.64 11.00 -2.22
C TYR A 52 -14.83 10.58 -3.45
N PHE A 53 -15.43 10.57 -4.64
CA PHE A 53 -14.72 10.16 -5.86
C PHE A 53 -13.57 11.10 -6.23
N VAL A 54 -13.76 12.42 -6.06
CA VAL A 54 -12.70 13.41 -6.31
C VAL A 54 -11.52 13.21 -5.36
N PHE A 55 -11.77 12.98 -4.07
CA PHE A 55 -10.72 12.74 -3.09
C PHE A 55 -10.03 11.38 -3.25
N LYS A 56 -10.64 10.44 -3.97
CA LYS A 56 -10.02 9.15 -4.26
C LYS A 56 -9.01 9.20 -5.42
N ILE A 57 -9.08 10.22 -6.29
CA ILE A 57 -8.20 10.36 -7.47
C ILE A 57 -6.70 10.25 -7.14
N PRO A 58 -6.15 10.97 -6.13
CA PRO A 58 -4.72 10.88 -5.82
C PRO A 58 -4.26 9.47 -5.47
N LEU A 59 -5.07 8.74 -4.69
CA LEU A 59 -4.79 7.35 -4.32
C LEU A 59 -4.81 6.43 -5.56
N ILE A 60 -5.75 6.63 -6.47
CA ILE A 60 -5.83 5.88 -7.73
C ILE A 60 -4.58 6.12 -8.59
N ILE A 61 -4.11 7.38 -8.68
CA ILE A 61 -2.88 7.70 -9.42
C ILE A 61 -1.67 6.98 -8.81
N GLU A 62 -1.54 6.95 -7.48
CA GLU A 62 -0.48 6.20 -6.80
C GLU A 62 -0.54 4.70 -7.16
N GLN A 63 -1.74 4.10 -7.08
CA GLN A 63 -1.96 2.68 -7.37
C GLN A 63 -1.76 2.30 -8.84
N LEU A 64 -1.92 3.24 -9.78
CA LEU A 64 -1.76 2.98 -11.20
C LEU A 64 -0.41 3.44 -11.77
N THR A 65 0.44 4.06 -10.95
CA THR A 65 1.70 4.68 -11.39
C THR A 65 2.58 3.73 -12.23
N PRO A 66 2.83 2.47 -11.84
CA PRO A 66 3.67 1.57 -12.64
C PRO A 66 3.12 1.29 -14.04
N ILE A 67 1.80 1.14 -14.14
CA ILE A 67 1.10 0.85 -15.39
C ILE A 67 1.05 2.10 -16.28
N ILE A 68 0.82 3.28 -15.69
CA ILE A 68 0.83 4.57 -16.40
C ILE A 68 2.20 4.80 -17.07
N ILE A 69 3.29 4.58 -16.32
CA ILE A 69 4.65 4.76 -16.84
C ILE A 69 4.93 3.79 -18.00
N LEU A 70 4.60 2.50 -17.81
CA LEU A 70 4.82 1.47 -18.82
C LEU A 70 4.02 1.74 -20.11
N LEU A 71 2.70 1.89 -19.99
CA LEU A 71 1.82 2.06 -21.15
C LEU A 71 2.07 3.39 -21.85
N GLY A 72 2.31 4.47 -21.11
CA GLY A 72 2.71 5.74 -21.70
C GLY A 72 3.97 5.59 -22.55
N GLY A 73 4.96 4.82 -22.07
CA GLY A 73 6.24 4.67 -22.75
C GLY A 73 6.09 3.87 -24.03
N ILE A 74 5.37 2.76 -23.95
CA ILE A 74 5.06 1.87 -25.07
C ILE A 74 4.25 2.58 -26.15
N ILE A 75 3.25 3.36 -25.76
CA ILE A 75 2.44 4.12 -26.72
C ILE A 75 3.30 5.16 -27.45
N VAL A 76 4.11 5.93 -26.72
CA VAL A 76 4.99 6.94 -27.35
C VAL A 76 5.99 6.30 -28.28
N LEU A 77 6.66 5.24 -27.85
CA LEU A 77 7.64 4.57 -28.68
C LEU A 77 7.01 3.88 -29.88
N GLY A 78 5.85 3.26 -29.71
CA GLY A 78 5.09 2.68 -30.83
C GLY A 78 4.70 3.75 -31.85
N LEU A 79 4.31 4.94 -31.41
CA LEU A 79 3.98 6.06 -32.29
C LEU A 79 5.21 6.63 -33.01
N LEU A 80 6.33 6.81 -32.30
CA LEU A 80 7.60 7.24 -32.90
C LEU A 80 8.09 6.21 -33.93
N ASN A 81 7.93 4.92 -33.63
CA ASN A 81 8.30 3.84 -34.54
C ASN A 81 7.40 3.83 -35.79
N HIS A 82 6.08 3.95 -35.59
CA HIS A 82 5.10 3.96 -36.67
C HIS A 82 5.31 5.12 -37.66
N ARG A 83 5.76 6.28 -37.16
CA ARG A 83 6.12 7.44 -37.99
C ARG A 83 7.51 7.35 -38.62
N GLY A 84 8.24 6.26 -38.38
CA GLY A 84 9.62 6.10 -38.86
C GLY A 84 10.64 7.00 -38.16
N GLU A 85 10.28 7.68 -37.06
CA GLU A 85 11.17 8.60 -36.35
C GLU A 85 12.31 7.83 -35.67
N ILE A 86 12.02 6.65 -35.08
CA ILE A 86 13.07 5.79 -34.50
C ILE A 86 14.05 5.32 -35.57
N LEU A 87 13.53 4.89 -36.73
CA LEU A 87 14.35 4.44 -37.85
C LEU A 87 15.25 5.57 -38.38
N ALA A 88 14.69 6.78 -38.53
CA ALA A 88 15.45 7.96 -38.96
C ALA A 88 16.56 8.34 -37.97
N LEU A 89 16.29 8.29 -36.66
CA LEU A 89 17.29 8.54 -35.62
C LEU A 89 18.40 7.47 -35.64
N LYS A 90 18.05 6.19 -35.77
CA LYS A 90 19.02 5.10 -35.90
C LYS A 90 19.87 5.22 -37.16
N ALA A 91 19.27 5.58 -38.30
CA ALA A 91 19.98 5.82 -39.56
C ALA A 91 20.97 7.00 -39.47
N ALA A 92 20.69 7.98 -38.60
CA ALA A 92 21.60 9.08 -38.27
C ALA A 92 22.71 8.69 -37.27
N GLY A 93 22.84 7.40 -36.92
CA GLY A 93 23.86 6.89 -36.01
C GLY A 93 23.55 7.09 -34.52
N ILE A 94 22.30 7.39 -34.15
CA ILE A 94 21.91 7.58 -32.75
C ILE A 94 21.59 6.22 -32.12
N HIS A 95 22.32 5.86 -31.07
CA HIS A 95 22.11 4.62 -30.31
C HIS A 95 20.73 4.56 -29.65
N THR A 96 20.16 3.35 -29.54
CA THR A 96 18.84 3.08 -28.93
C THR A 96 18.75 3.64 -27.51
N PHE A 97 19.80 3.43 -26.70
CA PHE A 97 19.89 3.99 -25.34
C PHE A 97 19.75 5.51 -25.27
N ARG A 98 20.21 6.25 -26.29
CA ARG A 98 20.13 7.72 -26.30
C ARG A 98 18.71 8.22 -26.57
N ILE A 99 17.94 7.48 -27.38
CA ILE A 99 16.54 7.76 -27.68
C ILE A 99 15.67 7.51 -26.44
N THR A 100 15.99 6.47 -25.67
CA THR A 100 15.20 6.07 -24.50
C THR A 100 15.54 6.87 -23.25
N PHE A 101 16.76 7.43 -23.15
CA PHE A 101 17.20 8.27 -22.04
C PHE A 101 16.21 9.39 -21.63
N PRO A 102 15.74 10.28 -22.53
CA PRO A 102 14.77 11.33 -22.15
C PRO A 102 13.40 10.77 -21.70
N ILE A 103 13.00 9.60 -22.20
CA ILE A 103 11.77 8.92 -21.79
C ILE A 103 11.92 8.39 -20.37
N THR A 104 13.01 7.67 -20.07
CA THR A 104 13.32 7.21 -18.72
C THR A 104 13.48 8.38 -17.74
N GLY A 105 14.12 9.47 -18.14
CA GLY A 105 14.25 10.67 -17.32
C GLY A 105 12.90 11.29 -16.95
N THR A 106 11.95 11.33 -17.88
CA THR A 106 10.58 11.77 -17.60
C THR A 106 9.84 10.82 -16.66
N ALA A 107 10.05 9.50 -16.80
CA ALA A 107 9.46 8.50 -15.91
C ALA A 107 9.98 8.66 -14.49
N VAL A 108 11.29 8.93 -14.31
CA VAL A 108 11.88 9.26 -13.01
C VAL A 108 11.23 10.50 -12.42
N VAL A 109 11.08 11.58 -13.20
CA VAL A 109 10.40 12.80 -12.73
C VAL A 109 8.97 12.49 -12.29
N PHE A 110 8.21 11.70 -13.06
CA PHE A 110 6.86 11.30 -12.70
C PHE A 110 6.81 10.46 -11.41
N THR A 111 7.71 9.48 -11.26
CA THR A 111 7.85 8.69 -10.04
C THR A 111 8.14 9.57 -8.81
N LEU A 112 9.01 10.58 -8.96
CA LEU A 112 9.30 11.53 -7.88
C LEU A 112 8.08 12.41 -7.53
N LEU A 113 7.30 12.82 -8.54
CA LEU A 113 6.03 13.54 -8.32
C LEU A 113 5.02 12.64 -7.58
N THR A 114 4.89 11.38 -7.97
CA THR A 114 4.04 10.40 -7.27
C THR A 114 4.49 10.20 -5.82
N LEU A 115 5.80 10.15 -5.55
CA LEU A 115 6.31 10.11 -4.16
C LEU A 115 5.91 11.35 -3.37
N GLY A 116 6.00 12.53 -3.97
CA GLY A 116 5.51 13.77 -3.34
C GLY A 116 4.01 13.73 -3.07
N PHE A 117 3.23 13.13 -3.98
CA PHE A 117 1.78 12.94 -3.78
C PHE A 117 1.51 11.96 -2.64
N ALA A 118 2.24 10.84 -2.58
CA ALA A 118 2.14 9.84 -1.52
C ALA A 118 2.48 10.39 -0.13
N GLU A 119 3.33 11.42 -0.08
CA GLU A 119 3.71 12.10 1.17
C GLU A 119 2.70 13.19 1.59
N TRP A 120 2.28 14.07 0.67
CA TRP A 120 1.53 15.28 1.05
C TRP A 120 0.06 15.29 0.67
N ILE A 121 -0.34 14.59 -0.40
CA ILE A 121 -1.68 14.69 -0.98
C ILE A 121 -2.52 13.47 -0.64
N VAL A 122 -1.98 12.26 -0.88
CA VAL A 122 -2.70 11.00 -0.67
C VAL A 122 -3.15 10.83 0.79
N PRO A 123 -2.32 11.09 1.82
CA PRO A 123 -2.73 10.89 3.21
C PRO A 123 -4.00 11.66 3.61
N PRO A 124 -4.06 13.00 3.47
CA PRO A 124 -5.26 13.74 3.85
C PRO A 124 -6.47 13.41 2.96
N THR A 125 -6.28 13.11 1.66
CA THR A 125 -7.41 12.78 0.79
C THR A 125 -7.99 11.41 1.07
N THR A 126 -7.14 10.42 1.37
CA THR A 126 -7.56 9.06 1.74
C THR A 126 -8.25 9.07 3.10
N ALA A 127 -7.73 9.80 4.09
CA ALA A 127 -8.40 9.96 5.38
C ALA A 127 -9.82 10.56 5.24
N ASN A 128 -9.98 11.60 4.41
CA ASN A 128 -11.31 12.14 4.13
C ASN A 128 -12.21 11.14 3.40
N THR A 129 -11.67 10.36 2.48
CA THR A 129 -12.40 9.32 1.73
C THR A 129 -12.93 8.25 2.68
N ASN A 130 -12.09 7.79 3.62
CA ASN A 130 -12.45 6.80 4.62
C ASN A 130 -13.49 7.32 5.61
N VAL A 131 -13.35 8.56 6.09
CA VAL A 131 -14.36 9.21 6.95
C VAL A 131 -15.72 9.29 6.23
N ILE A 132 -15.74 9.70 4.96
CA ILE A 132 -17.00 9.77 4.19
C ILE A 132 -17.61 8.37 4.07
N PHE A 133 -16.83 7.37 3.67
CA PHE A 133 -17.38 6.05 3.37
C PHE A 133 -17.71 5.22 4.62
N TYR A 134 -16.76 5.06 5.53
CA TYR A 134 -16.95 4.21 6.71
C TYR A 134 -17.83 4.90 7.76
N GLU A 135 -17.54 6.16 8.11
CA GLU A 135 -18.28 6.83 9.18
C GLU A 135 -19.60 7.44 8.72
N GLN A 136 -19.62 8.12 7.57
CA GLN A 136 -20.84 8.83 7.15
C GLN A 136 -21.81 7.94 6.39
N VAL A 137 -21.34 7.20 5.38
CA VAL A 137 -22.19 6.32 4.55
C VAL A 137 -22.57 5.07 5.32
N ARG A 138 -21.59 4.24 5.69
CA ARG A 138 -21.84 2.95 6.34
C ARG A 138 -22.16 3.06 7.84
N LYS A 139 -21.89 4.22 8.45
CA LYS A 139 -22.07 4.43 9.91
C LYS A 139 -21.28 3.40 10.74
N GLU A 140 -20.19 2.89 10.18
CA GLU A 140 -19.23 2.06 10.88
C GLU A 140 -18.48 2.95 11.86
N LYS A 141 -18.58 2.62 13.15
CA LYS A 141 -17.72 3.26 14.16
C LYS A 141 -16.31 2.67 14.03
N PRO A 142 -15.24 3.45 14.25
CA PRO A 142 -13.87 2.94 14.40
C PRO A 142 -13.85 1.83 15.45
N ARG A 143 -13.88 0.59 14.99
CA ARG A 143 -13.81 -0.59 15.84
C ARG A 143 -12.46 -1.21 15.52
N GLY A 144 -11.63 -1.47 16.53
CA GLY A 144 -10.61 -2.50 16.38
C GLY A 144 -11.25 -3.83 15.99
N THR A 145 -10.47 -4.89 15.82
CA THR A 145 -10.99 -6.21 15.41
C THR A 145 -12.11 -6.68 16.36
N LEU A 146 -13.37 -6.48 15.94
CA LEU A 146 -14.58 -6.81 16.70
C LEU A 146 -15.14 -8.11 16.14
N ARG A 147 -15.18 -9.16 16.97
CA ARG A 147 -15.80 -10.43 16.60
C ARG A 147 -16.71 -10.87 17.72
N ASN A 148 -17.96 -11.21 17.40
CA ASN A 148 -18.97 -11.64 18.37
C ASN A 148 -19.12 -10.68 19.57
N ASN A 149 -19.25 -9.38 19.30
CA ASN A 149 -19.38 -8.31 20.30
C ASN A 149 -18.17 -8.13 21.23
N ARG A 150 -17.03 -8.73 20.90
CA ARG A 150 -15.81 -8.70 21.69
C ARG A 150 -14.65 -8.14 20.87
N PHE A 151 -13.95 -7.16 21.44
CA PHE A 151 -12.76 -6.57 20.85
C PHE A 151 -11.56 -7.47 21.13
N TYR A 152 -10.67 -7.52 20.15
CA TYR A 152 -9.40 -8.22 20.25
C TYR A 152 -8.28 -7.27 19.84
N TYR A 153 -7.21 -7.27 20.61
CA TYR A 153 -6.02 -6.49 20.33
C TYR A 153 -4.79 -7.27 20.79
N LYS A 154 -3.69 -7.17 20.03
CA LYS A 154 -2.42 -7.82 20.36
C LYS A 154 -1.33 -6.77 20.32
N ASP A 155 -0.51 -6.70 21.37
CA ASP A 155 0.71 -5.92 21.41
C ASP A 155 1.94 -6.82 21.62
N GLU A 156 3.07 -6.22 21.99
CA GLU A 156 4.30 -6.95 22.32
C GLU A 156 4.20 -7.78 23.61
N GLN A 157 3.38 -7.35 24.57
CA GLN A 157 3.26 -8.00 25.88
C GLN A 157 2.25 -9.14 25.86
N GLY A 158 1.25 -9.11 24.98
CA GLY A 158 0.23 -10.14 24.96
C GLY A 158 -1.02 -9.80 24.16
N PHE A 159 -2.05 -10.59 24.41
CA PHE A 159 -3.35 -10.47 23.79
C PHE A 159 -4.37 -9.93 24.79
N TYR A 160 -5.13 -8.94 24.34
CA TYR A 160 -6.19 -8.25 25.04
C TYR A 160 -7.52 -8.64 24.42
N SER A 161 -8.52 -8.84 25.26
CA SER A 161 -9.87 -9.05 24.80
C SER A 161 -10.88 -8.52 25.80
N PHE A 162 -11.87 -7.78 25.33
CA PHE A 162 -12.86 -7.13 26.19
C PHE A 162 -14.13 -6.82 25.41
N GLU A 163 -15.21 -6.58 26.13
CA GLU A 163 -16.46 -6.06 25.58
C GLU A 163 -16.58 -4.58 25.91
N LYS A 164 -17.22 -3.83 25.01
CA LYS A 164 -17.46 -2.41 25.23
C LYS A 164 -18.80 -1.99 24.68
N HIS A 165 -19.67 -1.53 25.57
CA HIS A 165 -21.01 -1.08 25.24
C HIS A 165 -21.00 0.33 24.63
N GLU A 166 -20.13 1.23 25.11
CA GLU A 166 -20.01 2.60 24.60
C GLU A 166 -18.55 3.05 24.49
N LEU A 167 -18.16 3.53 23.30
CA LEU A 167 -16.77 3.91 23.00
C LEU A 167 -16.27 5.11 23.80
N SER A 168 -17.18 6.01 24.21
CA SER A 168 -16.88 7.25 24.96
C SER A 168 -16.58 7.00 26.45
N ASN A 169 -16.99 5.86 27.00
CA ASN A 169 -16.77 5.53 28.41
C ASN A 169 -15.39 4.90 28.61
N ASN A 170 -14.70 5.22 29.70
CA ASN A 170 -13.41 4.61 30.08
C ASN A 170 -13.54 3.21 30.70
N ARG A 171 -14.71 2.59 30.57
CA ARG A 171 -15.00 1.25 31.07
C ARG A 171 -14.87 0.19 29.98
N PHE A 172 -14.26 -0.93 30.36
CA PHE A 172 -14.04 -2.11 29.53
C PHE A 172 -14.58 -3.33 30.28
N ASP A 173 -15.58 -3.99 29.71
CA ASP A 173 -16.27 -5.11 30.35
C ASP A 173 -15.59 -6.44 29.99
N PHE A 174 -15.65 -7.43 30.89
CA PHE A 174 -15.08 -8.76 30.70
C PHE A 174 -13.64 -8.72 30.19
N PHE A 175 -12.79 -7.91 30.80
CA PHE A 175 -11.44 -7.63 30.35
C PHE A 175 -10.53 -8.84 30.60
N VAL A 176 -9.83 -9.27 29.55
CA VAL A 176 -8.91 -10.41 29.58
C VAL A 176 -7.58 -9.99 28.97
N PHE A 177 -6.49 -10.30 29.66
CA PHE A 177 -5.14 -10.15 29.15
C PHE A 177 -4.37 -11.47 29.29
N THR A 178 -3.72 -11.90 28.23
CA THR A 178 -2.92 -13.14 28.21
C THR A 178 -1.53 -12.87 27.67
N ARG A 179 -0.51 -13.33 28.39
CA ARG A 179 0.91 -13.31 27.99
C ARG A 179 1.47 -14.72 28.01
N TRP A 180 2.31 -15.02 27.03
CA TRP A 180 3.04 -16.28 26.92
C TRP A 180 4.54 -16.06 27.09
N ASP A 181 5.24 -17.10 27.55
CA ASP A 181 6.70 -17.15 27.58
C ASP A 181 7.27 -17.53 26.20
N GLU A 182 8.60 -17.49 26.07
CA GLU A 182 9.32 -17.81 24.83
C GLU A 182 9.07 -19.24 24.30
N ASN A 183 8.63 -20.16 25.17
CA ASN A 183 8.30 -21.53 24.83
C ASN A 183 6.79 -21.73 24.55
N TYR A 184 6.05 -20.64 24.33
CA TYR A 184 4.58 -20.64 24.18
C TYR A 184 3.83 -21.21 25.40
N GLY A 185 4.48 -21.28 26.56
CA GLY A 185 3.84 -21.57 27.84
C GLY A 185 3.08 -20.35 28.34
N LEU A 186 1.96 -20.56 29.03
CA LEU A 186 1.23 -19.46 29.64
C LEU A 186 2.09 -18.81 30.74
N ASP A 187 2.34 -17.51 30.64
CA ASP A 187 3.05 -16.77 31.68
C ASP A 187 2.07 -16.03 32.60
N THR A 188 1.18 -15.23 32.01
CA THR A 188 0.17 -14.45 32.74
C THR A 188 -1.19 -14.60 32.08
N PHE A 189 -2.21 -14.94 32.85
CA PHE A 189 -3.60 -14.90 32.43
C PHE A 189 -4.40 -14.07 33.44
N LEU A 190 -4.90 -12.94 32.97
CA LEU A 190 -5.63 -11.96 33.77
C LEU A 190 -7.06 -11.90 33.25
N THR A 191 -8.02 -12.01 34.16
CA THR A 191 -9.43 -11.74 33.88
C THR A 191 -9.96 -10.72 34.87
N ALA A 192 -10.85 -9.84 34.44
CA ALA A 192 -11.54 -8.87 35.28
C ALA A 192 -12.97 -8.66 34.77
N ASP A 193 -13.91 -8.43 35.69
CA ASP A 193 -15.27 -8.11 35.30
C ASP A 193 -15.31 -6.75 34.60
N TYR A 194 -14.57 -5.77 35.14
CA TYR A 194 -14.43 -4.42 34.59
C TYR A 194 -12.99 -3.94 34.69
N ALA A 195 -12.55 -3.20 33.67
CA ALA A 195 -11.31 -2.44 33.69
C ALA A 195 -11.60 -0.96 33.38
N PHE A 196 -10.96 -0.07 34.14
CA PHE A 196 -11.01 1.37 33.95
C PHE A 196 -9.62 1.89 33.63
N TRP A 197 -9.55 2.86 32.72
CA TRP A 197 -8.32 3.61 32.50
C TRP A 197 -8.40 4.95 33.23
N ASP A 198 -7.54 5.13 34.23
CA ASP A 198 -7.44 6.35 35.02
C ASP A 198 -5.97 6.72 35.26
N ASN A 199 -5.65 8.02 35.15
CA ASN A 199 -4.33 8.59 35.41
C ASN A 199 -3.14 7.82 34.78
N GLY A 200 -3.33 7.25 33.59
CA GLY A 200 -2.29 6.51 32.86
C GLY A 200 -2.06 5.07 33.32
N THR A 201 -2.97 4.50 34.12
CA THR A 201 -2.90 3.11 34.60
C THR A 201 -4.24 2.38 34.50
N TRP A 202 -4.19 1.06 34.34
CA TRP A 202 -5.39 0.21 34.33
C TRP A 202 -5.79 -0.17 35.74
N THR A 203 -7.01 0.19 36.14
CA THR A 203 -7.64 -0.25 37.38
C THR A 203 -8.65 -1.35 37.07
N LEU A 204 -8.42 -2.54 37.62
CA LEU A 204 -9.21 -3.74 37.38
C LEU A 204 -10.11 -4.02 38.58
N LYS A 205 -11.39 -4.29 38.35
CA LYS A 205 -12.36 -4.69 39.37
C LYS A 205 -12.67 -6.18 39.26
N ASN A 206 -12.77 -6.83 40.41
CA ASN A 206 -13.00 -8.28 40.53
C ASN A 206 -12.06 -9.10 39.64
N SER A 207 -10.77 -8.82 39.73
CA SER A 207 -9.77 -9.44 38.87
C SER A 207 -9.23 -10.74 39.44
N ARG A 208 -8.91 -11.66 38.55
CA ARG A 208 -8.16 -12.89 38.83
C ARG A 208 -6.92 -12.91 37.97
N ILE A 209 -5.77 -12.98 38.61
CA ILE A 209 -4.46 -12.99 37.96
C ILE A 209 -3.82 -14.34 38.23
N LYS A 210 -3.67 -15.12 37.16
CA LYS A 210 -2.92 -16.37 37.15
C LYS A 210 -1.53 -16.09 36.59
N GLN A 211 -0.50 -16.27 37.39
CA GLN A 211 0.89 -16.06 37.01
C GLN A 211 1.72 -17.33 37.21
N LYS A 212 2.65 -17.57 36.29
CA LYS A 212 3.63 -18.66 36.39
C LYS A 212 4.65 -18.32 37.48
N THR A 213 4.84 -19.22 38.43
CA THR A 213 5.86 -19.08 39.49
C THR A 213 7.22 -19.56 38.97
N LYS A 214 8.30 -19.21 39.70
CA LYS A 214 9.67 -19.62 39.35
C LYS A 214 9.84 -21.15 39.29
N ASP A 215 9.02 -21.88 40.01
CA ASP A 215 9.03 -23.36 40.06
C ASP A 215 8.22 -24.00 38.92
N GLY A 216 7.67 -23.20 38.00
CA GLY A 216 6.84 -23.67 36.87
C GLY A 216 5.38 -23.96 37.23
N ASN A 217 4.98 -23.79 38.49
CA ASN A 217 3.59 -23.87 38.93
C ASN A 217 2.83 -22.57 38.61
N TYR A 218 1.52 -22.56 38.84
CA TYR A 218 0.70 -21.35 38.67
C TYR A 218 0.10 -20.92 39.99
N GLN A 219 0.23 -19.63 40.29
CA GLN A 219 -0.45 -19.01 41.41
C GLN A 219 -1.61 -18.16 40.89
N VAL A 220 -2.79 -18.36 41.46
CA VAL A 220 -3.98 -17.54 41.17
C VAL A 220 -4.22 -16.63 42.35
N THR A 221 -4.26 -15.32 42.09
CA THR A 221 -4.62 -14.31 43.08
C THR A 221 -5.87 -13.56 42.62
N SER A 222 -6.76 -13.31 43.57
CA SER A 222 -8.02 -12.59 43.33
C SER A 222 -7.97 -11.24 44.02
N TYR A 223 -8.35 -10.18 43.32
CA TYR A 223 -8.40 -8.83 43.85
C TYR A 223 -9.78 -8.22 43.58
N ALA A 224 -10.37 -7.61 44.62
CA ALA A 224 -11.58 -6.81 44.43
C ALA A 224 -11.32 -5.56 43.57
N GLU A 225 -10.14 -4.95 43.76
CA GLU A 225 -9.64 -3.82 42.97
C GLU A 225 -8.12 -3.87 42.96
N THR A 226 -7.51 -3.74 41.77
CA THR A 226 -6.05 -3.69 41.66
C THR A 226 -5.62 -2.92 40.41
N GLY A 227 -4.49 -2.22 40.51
CA GLY A 227 -3.82 -1.64 39.35
C GLY A 227 -2.95 -2.70 38.66
N PHE A 228 -2.97 -2.76 37.33
CA PHE A 228 -2.07 -3.64 36.58
C PHE A 228 -1.33 -2.87 35.47
N PRO A 229 0.02 -2.94 35.42
CA PRO A 229 0.80 -2.15 34.47
C PRO A 229 0.78 -2.80 33.08
N LEU A 230 -0.23 -2.49 32.27
CA LEU A 230 -0.27 -2.82 30.84
C LEU A 230 0.27 -1.64 30.03
N ILE A 231 1.04 -1.91 28.98
CA ILE A 231 1.56 -0.86 28.08
C ILE A 231 0.45 -0.27 27.22
N ALA A 232 -0.46 -1.11 26.71
CA ALA A 232 -1.51 -0.67 25.80
C ALA A 232 -2.52 0.26 26.47
N GLN A 233 -2.85 1.36 25.80
CA GLN A 233 -3.83 2.36 26.24
C GLN A 233 -5.16 2.20 25.51
N PRO A 234 -6.27 2.72 26.07
CA PRO A 234 -7.58 2.73 25.40
C PRO A 234 -7.56 3.17 23.93
N SER A 235 -6.79 4.21 23.60
CA SER A 235 -6.67 4.75 22.25
C SER A 235 -6.09 3.76 21.25
N ASP A 236 -5.28 2.81 21.70
CA ASP A 236 -4.61 1.85 20.83
C ASP A 236 -5.58 0.80 20.28
N PHE A 237 -6.69 0.54 21.00
CA PHE A 237 -7.63 -0.52 20.67
C PHE A 237 -8.68 -0.14 19.62
N PHE A 238 -8.96 1.16 19.42
CA PHE A 238 -10.06 1.63 18.56
C PHE A 238 -9.59 2.24 17.25
N ILE A 239 -8.39 1.90 16.81
CA ILE A 239 -7.85 2.36 15.55
C ILE A 239 -8.38 1.45 14.43
N PRO A 240 -9.04 1.98 13.39
CA PRO A 240 -9.47 1.20 12.24
C PRO A 240 -8.30 0.51 11.53
N GLU A 241 -8.57 -0.63 10.90
CA GLU A 241 -7.58 -1.37 10.11
C GLU A 241 -7.00 -0.52 8.98
N TYR A 242 -7.84 0.29 8.31
CA TYR A 242 -7.42 1.19 7.23
C TYR A 242 -6.55 2.36 7.69
N LYS A 243 -6.30 2.56 9.00
CA LYS A 243 -5.59 3.74 9.49
C LYS A 243 -4.13 3.76 9.04
N ILE A 244 -3.50 2.59 8.92
CA ILE A 244 -2.13 2.47 8.41
C ILE A 244 -2.07 2.83 6.92
N ASP A 245 -3.12 2.56 6.15
CA ASP A 245 -3.22 2.94 4.74
C ASP A 245 -3.37 4.45 4.51
N GLU A 246 -3.83 5.20 5.52
CA GLU A 246 -3.94 6.66 5.46
C GLU A 246 -2.62 7.39 5.71
N MET A 247 -1.62 6.72 6.28
CA MET A 247 -0.41 7.40 6.74
C MET A 247 0.48 7.85 5.58
N SER A 248 1.20 8.96 5.77
CA SER A 248 2.27 9.38 4.85
C SER A 248 3.47 8.43 4.92
N LEU A 249 4.42 8.57 3.98
CA LEU A 249 5.63 7.77 4.00
C LEU A 249 6.50 8.12 5.21
N SER A 250 6.57 9.39 5.59
CA SER A 250 7.28 9.83 6.79
C SER A 250 6.62 9.36 8.09
N GLU A 251 5.28 9.34 8.15
CA GLU A 251 4.53 8.81 9.29
C GLU A 251 4.76 7.30 9.45
N LEU A 252 4.68 6.53 8.36
CA LEU A 252 5.00 5.10 8.37
C LEU A 252 6.44 4.84 8.81
N PHE A 253 7.39 5.66 8.34
CA PHE A 253 8.78 5.54 8.77
C PHE A 253 8.94 5.84 10.26
N SER A 254 8.39 6.94 10.74
CA SER A 254 8.40 7.32 12.16
C SER A 254 7.78 6.23 13.03
N LEU A 255 6.61 5.71 12.64
CA LEU A 255 5.91 4.65 13.33
C LEU A 255 6.76 3.37 13.40
N SER A 256 7.42 2.99 12.30
CA SER A 256 8.30 1.82 12.25
C SER A 256 9.53 1.92 13.16
N LYS A 257 9.97 3.14 13.50
CA LYS A 257 11.14 3.38 14.36
C LYS A 257 10.77 3.60 15.81
N THR A 258 9.65 4.25 16.08
CA THR A 258 9.24 4.67 17.43
C THR A 258 8.44 3.60 18.15
N HIS A 259 7.59 2.87 17.43
CA HIS A 259 6.75 1.84 18.01
C HIS A 259 7.40 0.49 17.79
N LYS A 260 7.80 -0.17 18.87
CA LYS A 260 8.18 -1.57 18.82
C LYS A 260 6.89 -2.41 18.84
N GLY A 261 6.86 -3.49 18.06
CA GLY A 261 5.75 -4.45 18.04
C GLY A 261 5.06 -4.56 16.70
N LEU A 262 3.90 -5.24 16.68
CA LEU A 262 3.18 -5.58 15.45
C LEU A 262 2.93 -4.37 14.56
N ARG A 263 2.49 -3.24 15.15
CA ARG A 263 2.23 -2.00 14.40
C ARG A 263 3.48 -1.36 13.80
N GLY A 264 4.60 -1.38 14.53
CA GLY A 264 5.87 -0.88 14.00
C GLY A 264 6.35 -1.72 12.83
N THR A 265 6.26 -3.05 12.98
CA THR A 265 6.58 -4.00 11.90
C THR A 265 5.66 -3.81 10.70
N GLU A 266 4.35 -3.73 10.91
CA GLU A 266 3.35 -3.51 9.86
C GLU A 266 3.58 -2.19 9.11
N ALA A 267 3.87 -1.10 9.84
CA ALA A 267 4.21 0.19 9.24
C ALA A 267 5.48 0.11 8.39
N GLY A 268 6.51 -0.59 8.87
CA GLY A 268 7.74 -0.81 8.11
C GLY A 268 7.53 -1.63 6.84
N LEU A 269 6.72 -2.69 6.92
CA LEU A 269 6.32 -3.49 5.76
C LEU A 269 5.55 -2.64 4.75
N LYS A 270 4.57 -1.86 5.22
CA LYS A 270 3.74 -1.00 4.36
C LYS A 270 4.56 0.10 3.68
N LEU A 271 5.52 0.67 4.39
CA LEU A 271 6.46 1.65 3.81
C LEU A 271 7.25 1.03 2.65
N LEU A 272 7.84 -0.14 2.87
CA LEU A 272 8.59 -0.86 1.83
C LEU A 272 7.70 -1.23 0.65
N GLU A 273 6.49 -1.73 0.91
CA GLU A 273 5.48 -2.04 -0.10
C GLU A 273 5.18 -0.82 -0.98
N ARG A 274 4.76 0.31 -0.38
CA ARG A 274 4.37 1.52 -1.13
C ARG A 274 5.52 2.11 -1.93
N VAL A 275 6.69 2.26 -1.31
CA VAL A 275 7.88 2.82 -1.98
C VAL A 275 8.29 1.91 -3.13
N SER A 276 8.43 0.61 -2.89
CA SER A 276 8.75 -0.37 -3.93
C SER A 276 7.77 -0.28 -5.10
N PHE A 277 6.47 -0.24 -4.81
CA PHE A 277 5.45 -0.20 -5.83
C PHE A 277 5.54 1.07 -6.70
N ILE A 278 5.70 2.25 -6.09
CA ILE A 278 5.86 3.53 -6.81
C ILE A 278 7.05 3.50 -7.78
N PHE A 279 8.15 2.84 -7.40
CA PHE A 279 9.34 2.71 -8.25
C PHE A 279 9.23 1.62 -9.33
N LEU A 280 8.26 0.69 -9.26
CA LEU A 280 8.17 -0.47 -10.15
C LEU A 280 7.95 -0.08 -11.63
N GLY A 281 7.39 1.11 -11.90
CA GLY A 281 7.17 1.59 -13.25
C GLY A 281 8.44 1.78 -14.08
N ILE A 282 9.56 2.18 -13.45
CA ILE A 282 10.82 2.42 -14.16
C ILE A 282 11.44 1.11 -14.69
N PRO A 283 11.63 0.05 -13.87
CA PRO A 283 12.00 -1.28 -14.37
C PRO A 283 11.09 -1.77 -15.49
N LEU A 284 9.77 -1.66 -15.31
CA LEU A 284 8.80 -2.12 -16.30
C LEU A 284 8.98 -1.38 -17.62
N LEU A 285 9.14 -0.07 -17.59
CA LEU A 285 9.44 0.72 -18.78
C LEU A 285 10.70 0.20 -19.46
N MET A 286 11.80 0.02 -18.72
CA MET A 286 13.07 -0.49 -19.28
C MET A 286 12.92 -1.84 -19.97
N LEU A 287 12.10 -2.74 -19.42
CA LEU A 287 11.79 -4.03 -20.05
C LEU A 287 10.83 -3.89 -21.25
N GLY A 288 9.87 -2.97 -21.19
CA GLY A 288 8.92 -2.72 -22.28
C GLY A 288 9.59 -2.20 -23.56
N LEU A 289 10.71 -1.48 -23.45
CA LEU A 289 11.48 -0.94 -24.58
C LEU A 289 11.93 -2.01 -25.59
N PRO A 290 12.78 -2.99 -25.22
CA PRO A 290 13.26 -4.00 -26.16
C PRO A 290 12.13 -4.90 -26.65
N LEU A 291 11.12 -5.17 -25.81
CA LEU A 291 9.96 -5.98 -26.21
C LEU A 291 9.15 -5.35 -27.35
N LEU A 292 9.03 -4.02 -27.36
CA LEU A 292 8.38 -3.30 -28.46
C LEU A 292 9.17 -3.42 -29.76
N LEU A 293 10.49 -3.32 -29.68
CA LEU A 293 11.38 -3.42 -30.85
C LEU A 293 11.38 -4.85 -31.43
N ILE A 294 11.48 -5.88 -30.57
CA ILE A 294 11.36 -7.29 -30.95
C ILE A 294 10.00 -7.57 -31.61
N ALA A 295 8.90 -7.08 -31.01
CA ALA A 295 7.55 -7.31 -31.53
C ALA A 295 7.37 -6.67 -32.92
N HIS A 296 7.93 -5.48 -33.13
CA HIS A 296 7.90 -4.81 -34.42
C HIS A 296 8.70 -5.58 -35.48
N GLN A 297 9.96 -5.94 -35.19
CA GLN A 297 10.83 -6.64 -36.14
C GLN A 297 10.30 -8.02 -36.54
N ARG A 298 9.74 -8.78 -35.59
CA ARG A 298 9.29 -10.17 -35.83
C ARG A 298 7.90 -10.28 -36.40
N TRP A 299 6.98 -9.35 -36.10
CA TRP A 299 5.56 -9.51 -36.40
C TRP A 299 4.93 -8.37 -37.20
N GLY A 300 5.68 -7.31 -37.53
CA GLY A 300 5.22 -6.23 -38.42
C GLY A 300 3.97 -5.48 -37.92
N ARG A 301 3.69 -5.52 -36.62
CA ARG A 301 2.52 -4.90 -35.98
C ARG A 301 2.96 -4.05 -34.79
N ASP A 302 2.85 -2.72 -34.93
CA ASP A 302 3.59 -1.78 -34.07
C ASP A 302 2.96 -1.58 -32.69
N LEU A 303 1.63 -1.49 -32.61
CA LEU A 303 0.92 -1.10 -31.37
C LEU A 303 -0.08 -2.13 -30.88
N SER A 304 -0.76 -2.85 -31.79
CA SER A 304 -1.85 -3.77 -31.44
C SER A 304 -1.39 -5.03 -30.69
N LEU A 305 -0.13 -5.48 -30.88
CA LEU A 305 0.47 -6.58 -30.12
C LEU A 305 1.31 -6.11 -28.94
N ALA A 306 1.97 -4.95 -29.05
CA ALA A 306 2.84 -4.42 -28.01
C ALA A 306 2.05 -4.05 -26.74
N ILE A 307 0.87 -3.44 -26.88
CA ILE A 307 0.05 -3.03 -25.74
C ILE A 307 -0.42 -4.28 -24.94
N PRO A 308 -1.11 -5.28 -25.52
CA PRO A 308 -1.50 -6.47 -24.77
C PRO A 308 -0.33 -7.23 -24.13
N LEU A 309 0.79 -7.37 -24.86
CA LEU A 309 1.98 -8.03 -24.33
C LEU A 309 2.52 -7.30 -23.09
N SER A 310 2.54 -5.97 -23.13
CA SER A 310 2.96 -5.15 -22.01
C SER A 310 2.01 -5.19 -20.83
N CYS A 311 0.70 -5.22 -21.06
CA CYS A 311 -0.28 -5.44 -20.00
C CYS A 311 -0.06 -6.81 -19.34
N GLY A 312 0.19 -7.86 -20.13
CA GLY A 312 0.53 -9.19 -19.61
C GLY A 312 1.79 -9.18 -18.74
N LEU A 313 2.85 -8.52 -19.19
CA LEU A 313 4.08 -8.36 -18.42
C LEU A 313 3.88 -7.56 -17.13
N ALA A 314 3.13 -6.45 -17.19
CA ALA A 314 2.79 -5.65 -16.02
C ALA A 314 2.01 -6.48 -15.00
N PHE A 315 1.04 -7.28 -15.47
CA PHE A 315 0.25 -8.16 -14.63
C PHE A 315 1.11 -9.27 -14.00
N SER A 316 2.01 -9.89 -14.76
CA SER A 316 2.94 -10.89 -14.22
C SER A 316 3.90 -10.29 -13.18
N ALA A 317 4.45 -9.10 -13.45
CA ALA A 317 5.32 -8.39 -12.52
C ALA A 317 4.57 -7.99 -11.24
N TRP A 318 3.36 -7.42 -11.38
CA TRP A 318 2.49 -7.08 -10.26
C TRP A 318 2.12 -8.31 -9.44
N GLY A 319 1.73 -9.42 -10.08
CA GLY A 319 1.37 -10.66 -9.41
C GLY A 319 2.56 -11.26 -8.65
N GLY A 320 3.74 -11.35 -9.29
CA GLY A 320 4.96 -11.84 -8.64
C GLY A 320 5.37 -10.96 -7.46
N TRP A 321 5.32 -9.64 -7.64
CA TRP A 321 5.59 -8.68 -6.57
C TRP A 321 4.58 -8.81 -5.42
N SER A 322 3.28 -8.90 -5.72
CA SER A 322 2.21 -9.05 -4.73
C SER A 322 2.33 -10.34 -3.93
N VAL A 323 2.69 -11.46 -4.56
CA VAL A 323 2.94 -12.73 -3.87
C VAL A 323 4.10 -12.58 -2.89
N LEU A 324 5.18 -11.94 -3.30
CA LEU A 324 6.33 -11.68 -2.42
C LEU A 324 5.97 -10.76 -1.25
N GLN A 325 5.17 -9.73 -1.47
CA GLN A 325 4.67 -8.87 -0.38
C GLN A 325 3.83 -9.67 0.62
N SER A 326 2.95 -10.56 0.14
CA SER A 326 2.16 -11.44 1.01
C SER A 326 3.04 -12.40 1.81
N LEU A 327 4.09 -12.95 1.21
CA LEU A 327 5.06 -13.80 1.92
C LEU A 327 5.89 -13.02 2.96
N ALA A 328 6.20 -11.76 2.69
CA ALA A 328 6.85 -10.89 3.67
C ALA A 328 5.94 -10.55 4.86
N LYS A 329 4.66 -10.29 4.59
CA LYS A 329 3.63 -10.10 5.64
C LYS A 329 3.42 -11.34 6.49
N ALA A 330 3.61 -12.53 5.91
CA ALA A 330 3.60 -13.82 6.61
C ALA A 330 4.93 -14.16 7.30
N GLU A 331 5.90 -13.25 7.31
CA GLU A 331 7.24 -13.43 7.91
C GLU A 331 8.06 -14.58 7.29
N VAL A 332 7.68 -15.06 6.10
CA VAL A 332 8.37 -16.15 5.39
C VAL A 332 9.59 -15.65 4.62
N VAL A 333 9.50 -14.43 4.06
CA VAL A 333 10.53 -13.81 3.24
C VAL A 333 10.97 -12.49 3.85
N ASN A 334 12.25 -12.17 3.77
CA ASN A 334 12.76 -10.87 4.21
C ASN A 334 12.05 -9.72 3.45
N PRO A 335 11.52 -8.70 4.15
CA PRO A 335 10.77 -7.61 3.52
C PRO A 335 11.51 -6.86 2.43
N HIS A 336 12.82 -6.65 2.57
CA HIS A 336 13.62 -5.97 1.54
C HIS A 336 13.78 -6.83 0.29
N LEU A 337 13.94 -8.14 0.43
CA LEU A 337 14.01 -9.05 -0.71
C LEU A 337 12.67 -9.10 -1.43
N ALA A 338 11.56 -9.18 -0.70
CA ALA A 338 10.23 -9.15 -1.27
C ALA A 338 9.97 -7.84 -2.05
N ALA A 339 10.36 -6.71 -1.48
CA ALA A 339 10.20 -5.38 -2.08
C ALA A 339 11.01 -5.19 -3.37
N TRP A 340 12.27 -5.64 -3.45
CA TRP A 340 13.18 -5.20 -4.52
C TRP A 340 13.59 -6.29 -5.51
N SER A 341 13.32 -7.56 -5.23
CA SER A 341 13.75 -8.67 -6.09
C SER A 341 13.13 -8.62 -7.49
N VAL A 342 11.83 -8.31 -7.60
CA VAL A 342 11.14 -8.19 -8.90
C VAL A 342 11.74 -7.06 -9.74
N HIS A 343 12.02 -5.90 -9.12
CA HIS A 343 12.68 -4.78 -9.79
C HIS A 343 14.02 -5.20 -10.37
N LEU A 344 14.84 -5.88 -9.56
CA LEU A 344 16.17 -6.33 -9.97
C LEU A 344 16.08 -7.31 -11.14
N VAL A 345 15.19 -8.30 -11.09
CA VAL A 345 14.99 -9.26 -12.19
C VAL A 345 14.55 -8.56 -13.48
N ILE A 346 13.62 -7.61 -13.39
CA ILE A 346 13.09 -6.86 -14.54
C ILE A 346 14.18 -5.94 -15.13
N VAL A 347 14.95 -5.24 -14.30
CA VAL A 347 16.05 -4.39 -14.77
C VAL A 347 17.14 -5.21 -15.46
N LEU A 348 17.54 -6.35 -14.87
CA LEU A 348 18.55 -7.23 -15.47
C LEU A 348 18.09 -7.78 -16.81
N THR A 349 16.86 -8.30 -16.89
CA THR A 349 16.29 -8.82 -18.13
C THR A 349 16.11 -7.74 -19.19
N GLY A 350 15.59 -6.57 -18.81
CA GLY A 350 15.45 -5.42 -19.71
C GLY A 350 16.80 -4.96 -20.26
N THR A 351 17.80 -4.79 -19.40
CA THR A 351 19.15 -4.37 -19.81
C THR A 351 19.81 -5.40 -20.72
N PHE A 352 19.70 -6.70 -20.40
CA PHE A 352 20.22 -7.79 -21.23
C PHE A 352 19.60 -7.78 -22.63
N LEU A 353 18.29 -7.61 -22.73
CA LEU A 353 17.59 -7.56 -24.02
C LEU A 353 18.01 -6.34 -24.86
N ILE A 354 18.14 -5.16 -24.24
CA ILE A 354 18.58 -3.95 -24.97
C ILE A 354 20.01 -4.13 -25.50
N LEU A 355 20.92 -4.69 -24.70
CA LEU A 355 22.30 -4.93 -25.14
C LEU A 355 22.42 -5.96 -26.27
N HIS A 356 21.45 -6.88 -26.37
CA HIS A 356 21.42 -7.87 -27.44
C HIS A 356 20.88 -7.31 -28.76
N GLU A 357 20.02 -6.29 -28.72
CA GLU A 357 19.49 -5.64 -29.93
C GLU A 357 20.44 -4.65 -30.60
N ASP A 358 21.35 -4.03 -29.84
CA ASP A 358 22.33 -3.08 -30.40
C ASP A 358 23.56 -3.77 -31.03
N ARG A 359 23.60 -5.12 -31.06
CA ARG A 359 24.58 -5.95 -31.80
C ARG A 359 23.99 -6.45 -33.11
#